data_AF-A0A7K7KE37-F1
#
_entry.id   AF-A0A7K7KE37-F1
#
_cell.length_a   1.000
_cell.length_b   1.000
_cell.length_c   1.000
_cell.angle_alpha   90.00
_cell.angle_beta   90.00
_cell.angle_gamma   90.00
#
_symmetry.space_group_name_H-M   'P 1'
#
loop_
_entity.id
_entity.type
_entity.pdbx_description
1 polymer ?
#
loop_
_entity_poly.entity_id
_entity_poly.type
_entity_poly.pdbx_seq_one_letter_code
_entity_poly.pdbx_strand_id
1 'polypeptide(L)' 'HEAVGDQLPAFVLVGHKCDLVDERTVSAEEAGHLAATLGMDFVETSAHSNLNVELAFPTLAGGIQQALGQG' A
#
# COMPACT_ATOMS: atom_id res chain seq x y z
N HIS A 1 19.70 -23.59 -10.63
CA HIS A 1 19.97 -22.19 -10.25
C HIS A 1 18.94 -21.39 -11.04
N GLU A 2 17.85 -20.85 -10.52
CA GLU A 2 17.41 -20.58 -9.15
C GLU A 2 15.89 -20.81 -9.12
N ALA A 3 15.38 -21.55 -8.13
CA ALA A 3 13.96 -21.57 -7.85
C ALA A 3 13.68 -20.36 -6.95
N VAL A 4 13.42 -19.21 -7.56
CA VAL A 4 12.72 -18.13 -6.86
C VAL A 4 11.32 -18.67 -6.61
N GLY A 5 11.05 -19.04 -5.36
CA GLY A 5 9.76 -19.55 -4.93
C GLY A 5 8.65 -18.61 -5.39
N ASP A 6 7.53 -19.21 -5.79
CA ASP A 6 6.28 -18.62 -6.23
C ASP A 6 5.61 -17.82 -5.09
N GLN A 7 6.29 -16.81 -4.56
CA GLN A 7 5.81 -15.93 -3.51
C GLN A 7 5.71 -14.55 -4.14
N LEU A 8 4.50 -14.21 -4.60
CA LEU A 8 4.20 -12.89 -5.13
C LEU A 8 4.68 -11.81 -4.13
N PRO A 9 5.45 -10.80 -4.56
CA PRO A 9 5.87 -9.73 -3.67
C PRO A 9 4.64 -9.02 -3.10
N ALA A 10 4.64 -8.75 -1.80
CA ALA A 10 3.62 -7.92 -1.18
C ALA A 10 3.82 -6.47 -1.61
N PHE A 11 2.81 -5.89 -2.26
CA PHE A 11 2.81 -4.49 -2.69
C PHE A 11 1.74 -3.72 -1.93
N VAL A 12 2.05 -2.47 -1.59
CA VAL A 12 1.12 -1.52 -0.97
C VAL A 12 1.04 -0.28 -1.84
N LEU A 13 -0.16 0.10 -2.23
CA LEU A 13 -0.42 1.34 -2.96
C LEU A 13 -0.42 2.51 -1.97
N VAL A 14 0.50 3.46 -2.16
CA VAL A 14 0.63 4.63 -1.28
C VAL A 14 0.20 5.91 -2.00
N GLY A 15 -0.93 6.48 -1.57
CA GLY A 15 -1.39 7.79 -2.04
C GLY A 15 -0.67 8.92 -1.30
N HIS A 16 0.47 9.39 -1.82
CA HIS A 16 1.24 10.47 -1.19
C HIS A 16 0.64 11.85 -1.52
N LYS A 17 0.71 12.80 -0.56
CA LYS A 17 0.28 14.22 -0.65
C LYS A 17 -1.22 14.45 -0.47
N CYS A 18 -1.86 13.67 0.41
CA CYS A 18 -3.29 13.85 0.74
C CYS A 18 -3.60 15.24 1.36
N ASP A 19 -2.59 15.99 1.81
CA ASP A 19 -2.74 17.38 2.28
C ASP A 19 -3.19 18.37 1.20
N LEU A 20 -2.91 18.11 -0.07
CA LEU A 20 -3.33 18.94 -1.20
C LEU A 20 -4.73 18.54 -1.69
N VAL A 21 -5.73 18.72 -0.82
CA VAL A 21 -7.13 18.36 -1.12
C VAL A 21 -7.65 19.10 -2.35
N ASP A 22 -7.21 20.35 -2.56
CA ASP A 22 -7.57 21.17 -3.73
C ASP A 22 -6.93 20.72 -5.06
N GLU A 23 -5.80 19.99 -5.04
CA GLU A 23 -5.17 19.40 -6.24
C GLU A 23 -5.51 17.91 -6.40
N ARG A 24 -6.42 17.39 -5.57
CA ARG A 24 -6.77 15.97 -5.57
C ARG A 24 -7.44 15.58 -6.88
N THR A 25 -6.70 14.87 -7.72
CA THR A 25 -7.19 14.37 -9.02
C THR A 25 -7.74 12.95 -8.93
N VAL A 26 -7.41 12.21 -7.86
CA VAL A 26 -7.84 10.82 -7.65
C VAL A 26 -8.48 10.70 -6.28
N SER A 27 -9.69 10.15 -6.24
CA SER A 27 -10.38 9.89 -4.98
C SER A 27 -9.83 8.65 -4.25
N ALA A 28 -9.95 8.61 -2.93
CA ALA A 28 -9.56 7.44 -2.12
C ALA A 28 -10.34 6.18 -2.53
N GLU A 29 -11.58 6.37 -3.00
CA GLU A 29 -12.44 5.27 -3.45
C GLU A 29 -11.89 4.64 -4.73
N GLU A 30 -11.50 5.45 -5.72
CA GLU A 30 -10.85 4.97 -6.95
C GLU A 30 -9.52 4.28 -6.66
N ALA A 31 -8.69 4.87 -5.81
CA ALA A 31 -7.39 4.31 -5.45
C ALA A 31 -7.54 3.00 -4.64
N GLY A 32 -8.49 2.95 -3.71
CA GLY A 32 -8.84 1.74 -2.96
C GLY A 32 -9.38 0.64 -3.86
N HIS A 33 -10.23 0.98 -4.84
CA HIS A 33 -10.75 0.02 -5.81
C HIS A 33 -9.66 -0.55 -6.72
N LEU A 34 -8.69 0.27 -7.13
CA LEU A 34 -7.52 -0.20 -7.89
C LEU A 34 -6.66 -1.14 -7.04
N ALA A 35 -6.38 -0.78 -5.78
CA ALA A 35 -5.61 -1.63 -4.88
C ALA A 35 -6.31 -2.98 -4.64
N ALA A 36 -7.61 -2.98 -4.39
CA ALA A 36 -8.41 -4.19 -4.23
C ALA A 36 -8.41 -5.06 -5.51
N THR A 37 -8.49 -4.43 -6.69
CA THR A 37 -8.41 -5.14 -7.99
C THR A 37 -7.04 -5.80 -8.19
N LEU A 38 -5.97 -5.18 -7.68
CA LEU A 38 -4.61 -5.69 -7.76
C LEU A 38 -4.24 -6.63 -6.60
N GLY A 39 -5.12 -6.81 -5.60
CA GLY A 39 -4.84 -7.59 -4.40
C GLY A 39 -3.80 -6.95 -3.47
N MET A 40 -3.74 -5.62 -3.46
CA MET A 40 -2.79 -4.82 -2.69
C MET A 40 -3.52 -4.01 -1.61
N ASP A 41 -2.84 -3.71 -0.51
CA ASP A 41 -3.34 -2.75 0.48
C ASP A 41 -3.18 -1.30 -0.02
N PHE A 42 -4.05 -0.40 0.43
CA PHE A 42 -4.00 1.02 0.10
C PHE A 42 -3.83 1.88 1.36
N VAL A 43 -2.88 2.82 1.33
CA VAL A 43 -2.65 3.79 2.40
C VAL A 43 -2.44 5.18 1.82
N GLU A 44 -3.27 6.15 2.20
CA GLU A 44 -3.01 7.57 1.92
C GLU A 44 -2.04 8.14 2.96
N THR A 45 -0.95 8.76 2.50
CA THR A 45 0.07 9.37 3.36
C THR A 45 0.29 10.84 3.02
N SER A 46 0.62 11.63 4.04
CA SER A 46 1.17 12.98 3.85
C SER A 46 2.50 13.07 4.56
N ALA A 47 3.58 13.16 3.79
CA ALA A 47 4.91 13.44 4.35
C ALA A 47 4.99 14.86 4.94
N HIS A 48 4.14 15.79 4.48
CA HIS A 48 4.11 17.16 4.99
C HIS A 48 3.44 17.24 6.37
N SER A 49 2.31 16.56 6.55
CA SER A 49 1.57 16.52 7.82
C SER A 49 1.93 15.34 8.72
N ASN A 50 2.91 14.52 8.31
CA ASN A 50 3.27 13.25 8.96
C ASN A 50 2.05 12.33 9.18
N LEU A 51 1.11 12.37 8.24
CA LEU A 51 -0.15 11.64 8.32
C LEU A 51 0.06 10.26 7.69
N ASN A 52 -0.20 9.19 8.45
CA ASN A 52 -0.18 7.79 8.03
C ASN A 52 1.14 7.27 7.43
N VAL A 53 2.21 8.07 7.43
CA VAL A 53 3.55 7.64 6.98
C VAL A 53 4.02 6.47 7.85
N GLU A 54 3.78 6.55 9.16
CA GLU A 54 4.12 5.49 10.10
C GLU A 54 3.22 4.24 9.93
N LEU A 55 2.01 4.37 9.38
CA LEU A 55 1.10 3.25 9.14
C LEU A 55 1.45 2.47 7.85
N ALA A 56 2.08 3.12 6.86
CA ALA A 56 2.46 2.47 5.62
C ALA A 56 3.48 1.32 5.83
N PHE A 57 4.44 1.50 6.75
CA PHE A 57 5.45 0.50 7.08
C PHE A 57 4.89 -0.78 7.75
N PRO A 58 4.09 -0.72 8.84
CA PRO A 58 3.49 -1.90 9.45
C PRO A 58 2.44 -2.56 8.55
N THR A 59 1.72 -1.83 7.69
CA THR A 59 0.85 -2.44 6.68
C THR A 59 1.64 -3.30 5.71
N LEU A 60 2.76 -2.78 5.17
CA LEU A 60 3.65 -3.56 4.31
C LEU A 60 4.26 -4.76 5.04
N ALA A 61 4.76 -4.56 6.26
CA ALA A 61 5.35 -5.63 7.06
C ALA A 61 4.32 -6.72 7.39
N GLY A 62 3.09 -6.33 7.71
CA GLY A 62 1.96 -7.24 7.94
C GLY A 62 1.62 -8.04 6.68
N GLY A 63 1.54 -7.41 5.51
CA GLY A 63 1.31 -8.08 4.24
C GLY A 63 2.39 -9.11 3.90
N ILE A 64 3.66 -8.76 4.14
CA ILE A 64 4.79 -9.69 3.98
C ILE A 64 4.68 -10.86 4.97
N GLN A 65 4.36 -10.60 6.25
CA GLN A 65 4.20 -11.65 7.25
C GLN A 65 3.03 -12.58 6.94
N GLN A 66 1.91 -12.06 6.41
CA GLN A 66 0.79 -12.89 5.98
C GLN A 66 1.18 -13.77 4.79
N ALA A 67 1.90 -13.23 3.81
CA ALA A 67 2.41 -14.01 2.68
C ALA A 67 3.38 -15.11 3.14
N LEU A 68 4.27 -14.81 4.10
CA LEU A 68 5.24 -15.77 4.64
C LEU A 68 4.61 -16.80 5.60
N GLY A 69 3.53 -16.44 6.30
CA GLY A 69 2.84 -17.30 7.27
C GLY A 69 1.84 -18.29 6.66
N GLN A 70 1.60 -18.21 5.35
CA GLN A 70 0.74 -19.15 4.60
C GLN A 70 1.51 -20.33 3.96
N GLY A 71 2.73 -20.62 4.44
CA GLY A 71 3.56 -21.76 4.03
C GLY A 71 3.41 -22.99 4.91
#